data_AF-A0A5M5C0F9-F1
#
_entry.id   AF-A0A5M5C0F9-F1
#
_cell.length_a   1.000
_cell.length_b   1.000
_cell.length_c   1.000
_cell.angle_alpha   90.00
_cell.angle_beta   90.00
_cell.angle_gamma   90.00
#
_symmetry.space_group_name_H-M   'P 1'
#
loop_
_entity.id
_entity.type
_entity.pdbx_description
1 polymer ?
#
loop_
_entity_poly.entity_id
_entity_poly.type
_entity_poly.pdbx_seq_one_letter_code
_entity_poly.pdbx_strand_id
1 'polypeptide(L)'
;MKTFHIQKPDEAIKEALIDKINNLTKPKGSLGRLEEIALQIGLIQQSLSPRLTHPQNIIFAADHGIVEEKVSPSPKEVTWQQISNFLHGGAGINFLCRQHGFTLKIVDAGVDYDLPYEKGIINMKVGRGTRNFLHEAAMTPEEMELCLEHGAQCVDTSHQEGCNIICFGEMGIGHTSSSSLWMT
;
A
#
# COMPACT_ATOMS: atom_id res chain seq x y z
N MET A 1 -12.94 -9.34 -14.24
CA MET A 1 -11.89 -10.08 -13.52
C MET A 1 -10.56 -10.02 -14.24
N LYS A 2 -9.71 -9.10 -13.81
CA LYS A 2 -8.29 -9.07 -14.18
C LYS A 2 -7.63 -10.37 -13.69
N THR A 3 -6.91 -11.07 -14.57
CA THR A 3 -6.16 -12.27 -14.19
C THR A 3 -4.75 -11.87 -13.81
N PHE A 4 -4.34 -12.16 -12.57
CA PHE A 4 -2.99 -11.93 -12.10
C PHE A 4 -2.13 -13.18 -12.29
N HIS A 5 -0.93 -13.02 -12.84
CA HIS A 5 0.04 -14.10 -12.98
C HIS A 5 0.97 -14.12 -11.77
N ILE A 6 0.46 -14.65 -10.66
CA ILE A 6 1.21 -14.74 -9.40
C ILE A 6 1.84 -16.12 -9.31
N GLN A 7 3.17 -16.16 -9.29
CA GLN A 7 3.95 -17.39 -9.13
C GLN A 7 4.51 -17.46 -7.72
N LYS A 8 4.56 -18.66 -7.15
CA LYS A 8 5.31 -18.88 -5.91
C LYS A 8 6.82 -18.69 -6.19
N PRO A 9 7.60 -18.17 -5.23
CA PRO A 9 9.05 -18.17 -5.35
C PRO A 9 9.61 -19.58 -5.61
N ASP A 10 10.65 -19.68 -6.43
CA ASP A 10 11.39 -20.93 -6.60
C ASP A 10 12.19 -21.24 -5.31
N GLU A 11 12.09 -22.48 -4.84
CA GLU A 11 12.73 -22.96 -3.63
C GLU A 11 14.12 -23.58 -3.88
N ALA A 12 14.56 -23.70 -5.14
CA ALA A 12 15.87 -24.27 -5.47
C ALA A 12 17.05 -23.56 -4.79
N ILE A 13 16.94 -22.25 -4.53
CA ILE A 13 17.97 -21.43 -3.88
C ILE A 13 17.89 -21.45 -2.34
N LYS A 14 16.87 -22.07 -1.76
CA LYS A 14 16.55 -21.99 -0.32
C LYS A 14 17.68 -22.51 0.57
N GLU A 15 18.21 -23.70 0.28
CA GLU A 15 19.32 -24.28 1.05
C GLU A 15 20.56 -23.39 0.99
N ALA A 16 20.88 -22.87 -0.20
CA ALA A 16 22.02 -21.95 -0.38
C ALA A 16 21.83 -20.62 0.39
N LEU A 17 20.59 -20.11 0.49
CA LEU A 17 20.27 -18.93 1.32
C LEU A 17 20.46 -19.23 2.80
N ILE A 18 19.91 -20.34 3.29
CA ILE A 18 20.03 -20.77 4.68
C ILE A 18 21.50 -20.96 5.06
N ASP A 19 22.28 -21.63 4.21
CA ASP A 19 23.71 -21.83 4.41
C ASP A 19 24.45 -20.50 4.47
N LYS A 20 24.16 -19.56 3.56
CA LYS A 20 24.79 -18.24 3.59
C LYS A 20 24.46 -17.48 4.88
N ILE A 21 23.19 -17.48 5.31
CA ILE A 21 22.75 -16.81 6.53
C ILE A 21 23.41 -17.41 7.78
N ASN A 22 23.52 -18.75 7.83
CA ASN A 22 24.11 -19.48 8.95
C ASN A 22 25.64 -19.31 9.06
N ASN A 23 26.32 -19.02 7.95
CA ASN A 23 27.78 -18.87 7.89
C ASN A 23 28.27 -17.41 7.97
N LEU A 24 27.38 -16.46 8.29
CA LEU A 24 27.79 -15.10 8.66
C LEU A 24 28.53 -15.11 10.01
N THR A 25 29.37 -14.09 10.27
CA THR A 25 30.11 -13.92 11.54
C THR A 25 29.17 -13.55 12.70
N LYS A 26 28.31 -14.48 13.11
CA LYS A 26 27.33 -14.38 14.19
C LYS A 26 27.00 -15.77 14.73
N PRO A 27 26.58 -15.92 16.00
CA PRO A 27 25.96 -17.17 16.45
C PRO A 27 24.71 -17.49 15.61
N LYS A 28 24.48 -18.75 15.28
CA LYS A 28 23.30 -19.18 14.51
C LYS A 28 22.02 -18.73 15.20
N GLY A 29 21.09 -18.14 14.45
CA GLY A 29 19.81 -17.65 14.96
C GLY A 29 19.86 -16.38 15.82
N SER A 30 21.05 -15.79 16.07
CA SER A 30 21.19 -14.63 16.96
C SER A 30 20.51 -13.35 16.45
N LEU A 31 20.19 -13.24 15.15
CA LEU A 31 19.45 -12.11 14.61
C LEU A 31 17.93 -12.35 14.52
N GLY A 32 17.46 -13.53 14.93
CA GLY A 32 16.04 -13.89 15.02
C GLY A 32 15.26 -13.56 13.73
N ARG A 33 14.23 -12.72 13.86
CA ARG A 33 13.34 -12.31 12.75
C ARG A 33 14.06 -11.70 11.55
N LEU A 34 15.24 -11.09 11.73
CA LEU A 34 16.00 -10.58 10.59
C LEU A 34 16.50 -11.70 9.67
N GLU A 35 16.80 -12.88 10.20
CA GLU A 35 17.21 -14.05 9.41
C GLU A 35 16.03 -14.57 8.58
N GLU A 36 14.85 -14.62 9.18
CA GLU A 36 13.59 -15.03 8.52
C GLU A 36 13.24 -14.09 7.36
N ILE A 37 13.31 -12.77 7.59
CA ILE A 37 13.05 -11.76 6.56
C ILE A 37 14.11 -11.82 5.45
N ALA A 38 15.38 -11.99 5.79
CA ALA A 38 16.45 -12.12 4.79
C ALA A 38 16.24 -13.34 3.87
N LEU A 39 15.84 -14.49 4.44
CA LEU A 39 15.48 -15.69 3.67
C LEU A 39 14.28 -15.41 2.75
N GLN A 40 13.21 -14.81 3.29
CA GLN A 40 12.01 -14.51 2.52
C GLN A 40 12.29 -13.56 1.34
N ILE A 41 13.04 -12.47 1.56
CA ILE A 41 13.39 -11.54 0.49
C ILE A 41 14.32 -12.22 -0.53
N GLY A 42 15.29 -13.03 -0.07
CA GLY A 42 16.18 -13.79 -0.95
C GLY A 42 15.42 -14.75 -1.87
N LEU A 43 14.38 -15.41 -1.35
CA LEU A 43 13.47 -16.26 -2.14
C LEU A 43 12.66 -15.42 -3.13
N ILE A 44 12.03 -14.32 -2.70
CA ILE A 44 11.22 -13.49 -3.61
C ILE A 44 12.06 -12.90 -4.73
N GLN A 45 13.27 -12.41 -4.43
CA GLN A 45 14.18 -11.79 -5.41
C GLN A 45 15.06 -12.81 -6.15
N GLN A 46 14.96 -14.10 -5.83
CA GLN A 46 15.78 -15.17 -6.41
C GLN A 46 17.28 -14.85 -6.36
N SER A 47 17.77 -14.41 -5.19
CA SER A 47 19.13 -13.92 -5.03
C SER A 47 19.69 -14.24 -3.64
N LEU A 48 20.95 -14.70 -3.60
CA LEU A 48 21.71 -14.84 -2.34
C LEU A 48 22.11 -13.49 -1.72
N SER A 49 22.00 -12.40 -2.47
CA SER A 49 22.35 -11.05 -2.04
C SER A 49 21.22 -10.09 -2.41
N PRO A 50 20.02 -10.26 -1.81
CA PRO A 50 18.87 -9.42 -2.14
C PRO A 50 19.17 -7.96 -1.84
N ARG A 51 18.55 -7.05 -2.61
CA ARG A 51 18.70 -5.61 -2.48
C ARG A 51 17.36 -4.93 -2.62
N LEU A 52 17.16 -3.86 -1.88
CA LEU A 52 15.99 -2.99 -2.03
C LEU A 52 16.38 -1.84 -2.96
N THR A 53 15.62 -1.63 -4.03
CA THR A 53 15.87 -0.60 -5.05
C THR A 53 14.64 0.26 -5.24
N HIS A 54 14.86 1.58 -5.31
CA HIS A 54 13.80 2.60 -5.44
C HIS A 54 12.57 2.30 -4.57
N PRO A 55 12.72 2.19 -3.22
CA PRO A 55 11.59 1.87 -2.37
C PRO A 55 10.49 2.94 -2.49
N GLN A 56 9.23 2.53 -2.52
CA GLN A 56 8.09 3.45 -2.67
C GLN A 56 7.00 3.17 -1.66
N ASN A 57 6.40 4.23 -1.13
CA ASN A 57 5.18 4.15 -0.33
C ASN A 57 4.02 4.69 -1.15
N ILE A 58 2.95 3.90 -1.30
CA ILE A 58 1.75 4.31 -2.05
C ILE A 58 0.60 4.43 -1.05
N ILE A 59 0.08 5.65 -0.90
CA ILE A 59 -1.12 5.92 -0.11
C ILE A 59 -2.33 5.95 -1.03
N PHE A 60 -3.30 5.07 -0.78
CA PHE A 60 -4.61 5.13 -1.44
C PHE A 60 -5.59 5.87 -0.55
N ALA A 61 -6.16 6.97 -1.06
CA ALA A 61 -7.11 7.78 -0.33
C ALA A 61 -8.52 7.68 -0.92
N ALA A 62 -9.52 7.49 -0.06
CA ALA A 62 -10.92 7.45 -0.42
C ALA A 62 -11.82 7.79 0.78
N ASP A 63 -13.02 8.29 0.53
CA ASP A 63 -14.02 8.52 1.57
C ASP A 63 -15.02 7.36 1.66
N HIS A 64 -15.65 7.19 2.83
CA HIS A 64 -16.57 6.10 3.09
C HIS A 64 -17.94 6.60 3.54
N GLY A 65 -19.01 6.13 2.90
CA GLY A 65 -20.38 6.52 3.25
C GLY A 65 -20.80 6.17 4.68
N ILE A 66 -20.18 5.16 5.31
CA ILE A 66 -20.45 4.79 6.71
C ILE A 66 -20.16 5.93 7.70
N VAL A 67 -19.37 6.93 7.31
CA VAL A 67 -19.10 8.11 8.15
C VAL A 67 -20.39 8.86 8.52
N GLU A 68 -21.45 8.75 7.71
CA GLU A 68 -22.78 9.31 8.02
C GLU A 68 -23.36 8.75 9.32
N GLU A 69 -23.00 7.51 9.69
CA GLU A 69 -23.41 6.85 10.95
C GLU A 69 -22.56 7.27 12.15
N LYS A 70 -21.68 8.27 11.99
CA LYS A 70 -20.84 8.86 13.06
C LYS A 70 -19.92 7.83 13.73
N VAL A 71 -19.43 6.86 12.95
CA VAL A 71 -18.44 5.87 13.39
C VAL A 71 -17.05 6.47 13.66
N SER A 72 -16.84 7.73 13.30
CA SER A 72 -15.61 8.49 13.53
C SER A 72 -15.93 9.83 14.20
N PRO A 73 -15.09 10.30 15.15
CA PRO A 73 -15.20 11.65 15.71
C PRO A 73 -14.71 12.73 14.73
N SER A 74 -13.95 12.37 13.70
CA SER A 74 -13.44 13.30 12.68
C SER A 74 -14.45 13.44 11.54
N PRO A 75 -14.65 14.66 11.00
CA PRO A 75 -15.53 14.87 9.85
C PRO A 75 -14.87 14.39 8.54
N LYS A 76 -15.66 14.08 7.51
CA LYS A 76 -15.17 13.50 6.24
C LYS A 76 -14.15 14.39 5.53
N GLU A 77 -14.25 15.70 5.68
CA GLU A 77 -13.38 16.69 5.05
C GLU A 77 -11.90 16.54 5.48
N VAL A 78 -11.64 15.86 6.61
CA VAL A 78 -10.28 15.56 7.06
C VAL A 78 -9.51 14.73 6.03
N THR A 79 -10.18 13.89 5.22
CA THR A 79 -9.52 13.09 4.17
C THR A 79 -8.75 13.98 3.19
N TRP A 80 -9.42 14.93 2.53
CA TRP A 80 -8.76 15.81 1.55
C TRP A 80 -7.80 16.81 2.21
N GLN A 81 -8.07 17.23 3.45
CA GLN A 81 -7.17 18.09 4.22
C GLN A 81 -5.85 17.37 4.52
N GLN A 82 -5.91 16.09 4.87
CA GLN A 82 -4.72 15.29 5.14
C GLN A 82 -3.94 15.00 3.86
N ILE A 83 -4.61 14.85 2.71
CA ILE A 83 -3.94 14.79 1.40
C ILE A 83 -3.16 16.07 1.14
N SER A 84 -3.75 17.25 1.42
CA SER A 84 -3.02 18.51 1.35
C SER A 84 -1.80 18.50 2.27
N ASN A 85 -1.92 17.97 3.50
CA ASN A 85 -0.79 17.84 4.42
C ASN A 85 0.32 16.92 3.87
N PHE A 86 -0.04 15.80 3.23
CA PHE A 86 0.92 14.91 2.56
C PHE A 86 1.68 15.63 1.44
N LEU A 87 1.00 16.43 0.62
CA LEU A 87 1.63 17.22 -0.46
C LEU A 87 2.62 18.26 0.07
N HIS A 88 2.34 18.86 1.23
CA HIS A 88 3.25 19.82 1.87
C HIS A 88 4.34 19.15 2.71
N GLY A 89 4.41 17.82 2.75
CA GLY A 89 5.48 17.10 3.45
C GLY A 89 5.33 17.03 4.97
N GLY A 90 4.16 17.38 5.51
CA GLY A 90 3.92 17.64 6.93
C GLY A 90 3.39 16.46 7.74
N ALA A 91 3.04 15.33 7.12
CA ALA A 91 2.56 14.16 7.85
C ALA A 91 3.70 13.23 8.32
N GLY A 92 3.40 12.37 9.29
CA GLY A 92 4.36 11.40 9.82
C GLY A 92 4.93 10.47 8.74
N ILE A 93 4.11 10.04 7.78
CA ILE A 93 4.57 9.20 6.65
C ILE A 93 5.58 9.94 5.76
N ASN A 94 5.46 11.25 5.57
CA ASN A 94 6.45 12.03 4.84
C ASN A 94 7.82 11.98 5.53
N PHE A 95 7.82 12.11 6.86
CA PHE A 95 9.06 12.00 7.64
C PHE A 95 9.68 10.60 7.51
N LEU A 96 8.90 9.53 7.70
CA LEU A 96 9.38 8.16 7.59
C LEU A 96 9.90 7.84 6.18
N CYS A 97 9.20 8.32 5.14
CA CYS A 97 9.64 8.15 3.77
C CYS A 97 10.99 8.82 3.52
N ARG A 98 11.16 10.09 3.95
CA ARG A 98 12.45 10.78 3.84
C ARG A 98 13.56 10.07 4.64
N GLN A 99 13.27 9.62 5.85
CA GLN A 99 14.24 8.94 6.71
C GLN A 99 14.74 7.63 6.10
N HIS A 100 13.86 6.88 5.44
CA HIS A 100 14.17 5.56 4.90
C HIS A 100 14.37 5.54 3.37
N GLY A 101 14.36 6.71 2.71
CA GLY A 101 14.58 6.84 1.27
C GLY A 101 13.42 6.37 0.40
N PHE A 102 12.20 6.26 0.94
CA PHE A 102 11.02 5.89 0.18
C PHE A 102 10.49 7.10 -0.60
N THR A 103 10.15 6.88 -1.87
CA THR A 103 9.35 7.85 -2.64
C THR A 103 7.89 7.73 -2.23
N LEU A 104 7.28 8.82 -1.76
CA LEU A 104 5.87 8.83 -1.40
C LEU A 104 5.00 9.15 -2.63
N LYS A 105 4.01 8.30 -2.90
CA LYS A 105 3.00 8.46 -3.94
C LYS A 105 1.62 8.55 -3.29
N ILE A 106 0.79 9.47 -3.77
CA ILE A 106 -0.57 9.66 -3.29
C ILE A 106 -1.52 9.33 -4.44
N VAL A 107 -2.42 8.39 -4.20
CA VAL A 107 -3.44 7.96 -5.15
C VAL A 107 -4.79 8.37 -4.62
N ASP A 108 -5.51 9.16 -5.39
CA ASP A 108 -6.92 9.42 -5.16
C ASP A 108 -7.73 8.26 -5.75
N ALA A 109 -8.19 7.36 -4.89
CA ALA A 109 -8.99 6.20 -5.27
C ALA A 109 -10.50 6.48 -5.17
N GLY A 110 -10.91 7.48 -4.38
CA GLY A 110 -12.33 7.76 -4.18
C GLY A 110 -12.64 8.91 -3.22
N VAL A 111 -11.84 9.97 -3.20
CA VAL A 111 -12.06 11.10 -2.26
C VAL A 111 -13.28 11.92 -2.70
N ASP A 112 -14.16 12.32 -1.79
CA ASP A 112 -15.29 13.23 -2.07
C ASP A 112 -14.82 14.70 -2.13
N TYR A 113 -13.89 14.96 -3.06
CA TYR A 113 -13.32 16.28 -3.29
C TYR A 113 -12.66 16.35 -4.67
N ASP A 114 -12.67 17.54 -5.28
CA ASP A 114 -11.94 17.84 -6.51
C ASP A 114 -10.49 18.18 -6.16
N LEU A 115 -9.62 17.17 -6.21
CA LEU A 115 -8.21 17.31 -5.82
C LEU A 115 -7.37 17.98 -6.93
N PRO A 116 -6.35 18.78 -6.55
CA PRO A 116 -5.45 19.44 -7.51
C PRO A 116 -4.43 18.43 -8.08
N TYR A 117 -4.83 17.66 -9.10
CA TYR A 117 -4.00 16.60 -9.69
C TYR A 117 -2.68 17.11 -10.28
N GLU A 118 -2.61 18.37 -10.69
CA GLU A 118 -1.39 19.03 -11.18
C GLU A 118 -0.27 19.08 -10.13
N LYS A 119 -0.57 18.82 -8.85
CA LYS A 119 0.40 18.74 -7.76
C LYS A 119 1.01 17.35 -7.56
N GLY A 120 0.80 16.42 -8.49
CA GLY A 120 1.38 15.08 -8.45
C GLY A 120 0.56 14.03 -7.71
N ILE A 121 -0.75 14.28 -7.51
CA ILE A 121 -1.69 13.25 -7.06
C ILE A 121 -2.04 12.37 -8.26
N ILE A 122 -1.93 11.05 -8.08
CA ILE A 122 -2.31 10.07 -9.10
C ILE A 122 -3.84 9.97 -9.10
N ASN A 123 -4.47 10.39 -10.20
CA ASN A 123 -5.92 10.34 -10.35
C ASN A 123 -6.36 8.92 -10.75
N MET A 124 -6.99 8.22 -9.81
CA MET A 124 -7.58 6.89 -10.00
C MET A 124 -8.99 6.84 -9.40
N LYS A 125 -9.67 8.00 -9.34
CA LYS A 125 -10.93 8.15 -8.62
C LYS A 125 -12.03 7.31 -9.28
N VAL A 126 -12.54 6.31 -8.56
CA VAL A 126 -13.65 5.46 -9.04
C VAL A 126 -15.01 6.11 -8.77
N GLY A 127 -15.13 6.82 -7.65
CA GLY A 127 -16.33 7.53 -7.25
C GLY A 127 -16.04 8.60 -6.20
N ARG A 128 -17.06 9.36 -5.79
CA ARG A 128 -16.96 10.31 -4.67
C ARG A 128 -17.37 9.63 -3.37
N GLY A 129 -16.40 8.93 -2.79
CA GLY A 129 -16.62 8.04 -1.66
C GLY A 129 -17.41 6.78 -2.01
N THR A 130 -17.40 5.81 -1.10
CA THR A 130 -18.29 4.64 -1.20
C THR A 130 -19.70 5.00 -0.74
N ARG A 131 -20.70 4.23 -1.18
CA ARG A 131 -22.03 4.25 -0.56
C ARG A 131 -21.97 3.73 0.88
N ASN A 132 -22.99 4.05 1.67
CA ASN A 132 -23.10 3.60 3.06
C ASN A 132 -23.54 2.13 3.10
N PHE A 133 -22.61 1.25 3.48
CA PHE A 133 -22.82 -0.19 3.49
C PHE A 133 -23.88 -0.70 4.47
N LEU A 134 -24.37 0.16 5.38
CA LEU A 134 -25.50 -0.18 6.24
C LEU A 134 -26.83 -0.22 5.48
N HIS A 135 -26.94 0.56 4.40
CA HIS A 135 -28.19 0.75 3.67
C HIS A 135 -28.16 0.12 2.27
N GLU A 136 -26.99 0.07 1.63
CA GLU A 136 -26.82 -0.47 0.28
C GLU A 136 -25.37 -0.91 0.03
N ALA A 137 -25.08 -1.63 -1.07
CA ALA A 137 -23.72 -2.04 -1.38
C ALA A 137 -22.77 -0.84 -1.56
N ALA A 138 -21.64 -0.84 -0.84
CA ALA A 138 -20.63 0.23 -0.85
C ALA A 138 -20.16 0.62 -2.27
N MET A 139 -20.03 -0.39 -3.14
CA MET A 139 -19.65 -0.27 -4.55
C MET A 139 -20.34 -1.38 -5.37
N THR A 140 -20.44 -1.18 -6.67
CA THR A 140 -20.87 -2.17 -7.66
C THR A 140 -19.71 -3.13 -7.95
N PRO A 141 -19.99 -4.33 -8.51
CA PRO A 141 -18.94 -5.22 -8.98
C PRO A 141 -17.99 -4.54 -9.98
N GLU A 142 -18.51 -3.67 -10.86
CA GLU A 142 -17.72 -2.95 -11.86
C GLU A 142 -16.78 -1.92 -11.21
N GLU A 143 -17.27 -1.15 -10.22
CA GLU A 143 -16.45 -0.22 -9.44
C GLU A 143 -15.35 -0.97 -8.65
N MET A 144 -15.66 -2.15 -8.09
CA MET A 144 -14.68 -2.99 -7.40
C MET A 144 -13.58 -3.47 -8.35
N GLU A 145 -13.95 -3.97 -9.53
CA GLU A 145 -12.98 -4.41 -10.55
C GLU A 145 -12.09 -3.24 -11.02
N LEU A 146 -12.66 -2.04 -11.17
CA LEU A 146 -11.90 -0.85 -11.53
C LEU A 146 -10.90 -0.45 -10.43
N CYS A 147 -11.28 -0.53 -9.15
CA CYS A 147 -10.36 -0.33 -8.02
C CYS A 147 -9.17 -1.31 -8.07
N LEU A 148 -9.43 -2.60 -8.33
CA LEU A 148 -8.38 -3.61 -8.45
C LEU A 148 -7.45 -3.34 -9.65
N GLU A 149 -8.02 -2.90 -10.77
CA GLU A 149 -7.25 -2.53 -11.95
C GLU A 149 -6.33 -1.33 -11.68
N HIS A 150 -6.86 -0.25 -11.10
CA HIS A 150 -6.10 0.95 -10.75
C HIS A 150 -4.98 0.65 -9.75
N GLY A 151 -5.26 -0.16 -8.72
CA GLY A 151 -4.25 -0.59 -7.75
C GLY A 151 -3.09 -1.35 -8.43
N ALA A 152 -3.41 -2.26 -9.34
CA ALA A 152 -2.42 -2.99 -10.12
C ALA A 152 -1.61 -2.06 -11.04
N GLN A 153 -2.26 -1.12 -11.74
CA GLN A 153 -1.59 -0.13 -12.58
C GLN A 153 -0.59 0.74 -11.78
N CYS A 154 -0.92 1.09 -10.53
CA CYS A 154 -0.01 1.83 -9.65
C CYS A 154 1.25 1.02 -9.35
N VAL A 155 1.11 -0.27 -9.05
CA VAL A 155 2.23 -1.19 -8.78
C VAL A 155 3.06 -1.45 -10.04
N ASP A 156 2.42 -1.65 -11.20
CA ASP A 156 3.10 -1.83 -12.49
C ASP A 156 3.95 -0.59 -12.84
N THR A 157 3.41 0.61 -12.61
CA THR A 157 4.13 1.87 -12.82
C THR A 157 5.33 1.97 -11.87
N SER A 158 5.15 1.69 -10.58
CA SER A 158 6.24 1.63 -9.61
C SER A 158 7.33 0.65 -10.02
N HIS A 159 6.96 -0.53 -10.52
CA HIS A 159 7.92 -1.51 -11.00
C HIS A 159 8.73 -1.01 -12.21
N GLN A 160 8.07 -0.35 -13.17
CA GLN A 160 8.72 0.27 -14.34
C GLN A 160 9.72 1.36 -13.94
N GLU A 161 9.49 2.04 -12.81
CA GLU A 161 10.43 3.02 -12.23
C GLU A 161 11.62 2.36 -11.48
N GLY A 162 11.72 1.02 -11.48
CA GLY A 162 12.79 0.28 -10.84
C GLY A 162 12.56 -0.05 -9.36
N CYS A 163 11.33 0.16 -8.87
CA CYS A 163 10.93 -0.25 -7.53
C CYS A 163 10.87 -1.79 -7.44
N ASN A 164 11.47 -2.34 -6.39
CA ASN A 164 11.32 -3.76 -6.06
C ASN A 164 10.83 -4.01 -4.63
N ILE A 165 10.43 -2.94 -3.93
CA ILE A 165 9.78 -3.02 -2.61
C ILE A 165 8.77 -1.89 -2.45
N ILE A 166 7.53 -2.29 -2.19
CA ILE A 166 6.42 -1.37 -2.01
C ILE A 166 5.94 -1.44 -0.57
N CYS A 167 5.74 -0.27 0.01
CA CYS A 167 5.02 -0.08 1.25
C CYS A 167 3.65 0.53 0.91
N PHE A 168 2.59 0.04 1.55
CA PHE A 168 1.25 0.57 1.35
C PHE A 168 0.81 1.39 2.54
N GLY A 169 0.05 2.44 2.26
CA GLY A 169 -0.69 3.21 3.24
C GLY A 169 -2.08 3.51 2.72
N GLU A 170 -2.93 4.01 3.60
CA GLU A 170 -4.29 4.40 3.28
C GLU A 170 -4.63 5.73 3.96
N MET A 171 -5.68 6.38 3.48
CA MET A 171 -6.27 7.54 4.14
C MET A 171 -7.75 7.64 3.79
N GLY A 172 -8.61 7.50 4.79
CA GLY A 172 -10.04 7.73 4.60
C GLY A 172 -10.77 7.76 5.92
N ILE A 173 -11.59 8.78 6.19
CA ILE A 173 -12.35 8.78 7.43
C ILE A 173 -13.37 7.63 7.44
N GLY A 174 -13.47 6.91 8.57
CA GLY A 174 -14.37 5.76 8.74
C GLY A 174 -13.89 4.45 8.10
N HIS A 175 -12.72 4.42 7.45
CA HIS A 175 -12.14 3.24 6.82
C HIS A 175 -11.99 2.03 7.76
N THR A 176 -11.68 2.23 9.05
CA THR A 176 -11.55 1.14 10.03
C THR A 176 -12.85 0.38 10.28
N SER A 177 -14.01 1.04 10.13
CA SER A 177 -15.31 0.38 10.20
C SER A 177 -15.52 -0.55 9.01
N SER A 178 -15.11 -0.14 7.81
CA SER A 178 -15.13 -0.99 6.63
C SER A 178 -14.17 -2.17 6.80
N SER A 179 -12.91 -1.91 7.20
CA SER A 179 -11.90 -2.96 7.42
C SER A 179 -12.35 -4.01 8.45
N SER A 180 -13.02 -3.58 9.53
CA SER A 180 -13.51 -4.51 10.56
C SER A 180 -14.56 -5.49 10.01
N LEU A 181 -15.39 -5.05 9.06
CA LEU A 181 -16.41 -5.89 8.40
C LEU A 181 -15.80 -6.95 7.48
N TRP A 182 -14.63 -6.68 6.89
CA TRP A 182 -13.92 -7.67 6.07
C TRP A 182 -13.25 -8.78 6.89
N MET A 183 -13.04 -8.55 8.19
CA MET A 183 -12.37 -9.50 9.09
C MET A 183 -13.34 -10.47 9.78
N THR A 184 -14.65 -10.32 9.56
CA THR A 184 -15.71 -11.19 10.10
C THR A 184 -16.15 -12.22 9.09
#